data_AF-A0A561CZA8-F1
#
_entry.id   AF-A0A561CZA8-F1
#
_cell.length_a   1.000
_cell.length_b   1.000
_cell.length_c   1.000
_cell.angle_alpha   90.00
_cell.angle_beta   90.00
_cell.angle_gamma   90.00
#
_symmetry.space_group_name_H-M   'P 1'
#
loop_
_entity.id
_entity.type
_entity.pdbx_description
1 polymer ?
#
loop_
_entity_poly.entity_id
_entity_poly.type
_entity_poly.pdbx_seq_one_letter_code
_entity_poly.pdbx_strand_id
1 'polypeptide(L)'
;MSTLTGFLPSSSGFKFGNNFPHVPLRKIKVLGQQIPIGDASYGLCGGMIYAVMDYFEAKMQIPSNTTAPSSGPLFEYIVNRQIESFHLPLGLMKYMVLMNPFLTDHETKVSHRGVAPHGRAWRMMKVEWPRIKNDLDNGMLSPLGLVRVKSLNPFEIRRNHQVLAYGYDLNENNLSIHIYDPNFPNDDLVTLSLNIGKPESTTSVFHSKSSDPIYSFFRTDYKFKRPVDFN
;
A
#
# COMPACT_ATOMS: atom_id res chain seq x y z
N MET A 1 18.97 5.86 13.38
CA MET A 1 19.28 5.93 11.94
C MET A 1 18.04 6.44 11.24
N SER A 2 18.18 7.37 10.31
CA SER A 2 17.06 7.96 9.59
C SER A 2 17.39 8.07 8.11
N THR A 3 16.40 7.86 7.26
CA THR A 3 16.53 7.89 5.80
C THR A 3 15.30 8.53 5.18
N LEU A 4 15.49 9.38 4.17
CA LEU A 4 14.44 9.98 3.33
C LEU A 4 14.86 9.87 1.86
N THR A 5 13.91 9.61 0.95
CA THR A 5 14.16 9.43 -0.49
C THR A 5 14.05 10.73 -1.32
N GLY A 6 13.72 11.86 -0.67
CA GLY A 6 13.46 13.14 -1.33
C GLY A 6 12.04 13.30 -1.90
N PHE A 7 11.20 12.27 -1.80
CA PHE A 7 9.77 12.39 -2.04
C PHE A 7 9.08 13.05 -0.84
N LEU A 8 8.15 13.99 -1.10
CA LEU A 8 7.23 14.52 -0.09
C LEU A 8 5.79 14.46 -0.62
N PRO A 9 4.82 13.98 0.19
CA PRO A 9 3.39 14.03 -0.15
C PRO A 9 2.91 15.41 -0.66
N SER A 10 3.33 16.48 0.00
CA SER A 10 2.93 17.87 -0.30
C SER A 10 3.39 18.36 -1.67
N SER A 11 4.55 17.93 -2.15
CA SER A 11 5.08 18.33 -3.47
C SER A 11 4.75 17.30 -4.55
N SER A 12 4.93 16.02 -4.27
CA SER A 12 4.99 14.95 -5.27
C SER A 12 3.76 14.04 -5.27
N GLY A 13 2.92 14.08 -4.23
CA GLY A 13 1.66 13.34 -4.16
C GLY A 13 0.49 14.06 -4.85
N PHE A 14 -0.56 13.29 -5.19
CA PHE A 14 -1.82 13.85 -5.68
C PHE A 14 -2.43 14.82 -4.67
N LYS A 15 -3.09 15.88 -5.17
CA LYS A 15 -3.72 16.91 -4.34
C LYS A 15 -5.16 16.59 -3.95
N PHE A 16 -5.67 15.42 -4.35
CA PHE A 16 -6.96 14.88 -3.93
C PHE A 16 -6.78 13.61 -3.11
N GLY A 17 -7.74 13.35 -2.23
CA GLY A 17 -7.77 12.12 -1.44
C GLY A 17 -8.34 10.95 -2.22
N ASN A 18 -8.10 9.75 -1.73
CA ASN A 18 -8.67 8.49 -2.20
C ASN A 18 -10.18 8.38 -1.85
N ASN A 19 -10.96 9.28 -2.44
CA ASN A 19 -12.40 9.41 -2.29
C ASN A 19 -13.01 9.63 -3.69
N PHE A 20 -13.17 8.54 -4.44
CA PHE A 20 -13.70 8.57 -5.79
C PHE A 20 -15.24 8.44 -5.78
N PRO A 21 -15.94 9.02 -6.76
CA PRO A 21 -17.39 8.85 -6.87
C PRO A 21 -17.75 7.41 -7.27
N HIS A 22 -19.05 7.08 -7.14
CA HIS A 22 -19.60 5.81 -7.64
C HIS A 22 -19.55 5.75 -9.17
N VAL A 23 -18.46 5.18 -9.69
CA VAL A 23 -18.24 4.94 -11.11
C VAL A 23 -17.56 3.59 -11.33
N PRO A 24 -17.88 2.86 -12.41
CA PRO A 24 -17.26 1.58 -12.68
C PRO A 24 -15.77 1.75 -13.04
N LEU A 25 -14.94 0.81 -12.59
CA LEU A 25 -13.50 0.80 -12.93
C LEU A 25 -13.30 0.51 -14.43
N ARG A 26 -14.04 -0.47 -14.93
CA ARG A 26 -14.05 -0.86 -16.33
C ARG A 26 -15.48 -1.15 -16.77
N LYS A 27 -15.74 -0.93 -18.06
CA LYS A 27 -16.94 -1.43 -18.72
C LYS A 27 -16.50 -2.43 -19.77
N ILE A 28 -16.93 -3.68 -19.65
CA ILE A 28 -16.64 -4.72 -20.64
C ILE A 28 -17.88 -4.94 -21.51
N LYS A 29 -17.68 -5.17 -22.81
CA LYS A 29 -18.79 -5.44 -23.73
C LYS A 29 -19.06 -6.94 -23.75
N VAL A 30 -20.23 -7.34 -23.27
CA VAL A 30 -20.71 -8.74 -23.29
C VAL A 30 -22.02 -8.77 -24.07
N LEU A 31 -22.07 -9.53 -25.16
CA LEU A 31 -23.25 -9.66 -26.02
C LEU A 31 -23.88 -8.31 -26.44
N GLY A 32 -23.03 -7.33 -26.78
CA GLY A 32 -23.50 -6.00 -27.19
C GLY A 32 -23.79 -5.02 -26.04
N GLN A 33 -23.90 -5.51 -24.80
CA GLN A 33 -24.20 -4.69 -23.61
C GLN A 33 -22.92 -4.32 -22.86
N GLN A 34 -22.88 -3.11 -22.28
CA GLN A 34 -21.78 -2.67 -21.41
C GLN A 34 -22.04 -3.12 -19.97
N ILE A 35 -21.20 -4.01 -19.46
CA ILE A 35 -21.27 -4.52 -18.10
C ILE A 35 -20.25 -3.78 -17.21
N PRO A 36 -20.68 -3.11 -16.12
CA PRO A 36 -19.77 -2.44 -15.19
C PRO A 36 -19.00 -3.46 -14.34
N ILE A 37 -17.69 -3.25 -14.19
CA ILE A 37 -16.80 -4.08 -13.37
C ILE A 37 -16.15 -3.20 -12.31
N GLY A 38 -16.32 -3.58 -11.04
CA GLY A 38 -15.81 -2.85 -9.88
C GLY A 38 -16.51 -1.50 -9.66
N ASP A 39 -16.17 -0.83 -8.56
CA ASP A 39 -16.65 0.51 -8.22
C ASP A 39 -15.47 1.30 -7.61
N ALA A 40 -15.20 2.48 -8.17
CA ALA A 40 -14.12 3.36 -7.71
C ALA A 40 -14.35 3.90 -6.29
N SER A 41 -15.61 3.98 -5.83
CA SER A 41 -15.94 4.41 -4.46
C SER A 41 -15.36 3.49 -3.38
N TYR A 42 -14.96 2.26 -3.72
CA TYR A 42 -14.20 1.39 -2.81
C TYR A 42 -12.73 1.82 -2.62
N GLY A 43 -12.29 2.87 -3.33
CA GLY A 43 -10.94 3.41 -3.28
C GLY A 43 -10.02 2.83 -4.36
N LEU A 44 -9.09 3.66 -4.81
CA LEU A 44 -8.03 3.37 -5.77
C LEU A 44 -6.63 3.63 -5.17
N CYS A 45 -6.46 3.36 -3.86
CA CYS A 45 -5.22 3.65 -3.13
C CYS A 45 -3.97 3.07 -3.81
N GLY A 46 -4.02 1.82 -4.27
CA GLY A 46 -2.91 1.19 -5.00
C GLY A 46 -2.61 1.87 -6.34
N GLY A 47 -3.65 2.26 -7.07
CA GLY A 47 -3.52 3.00 -8.31
C GLY A 47 -2.89 4.37 -8.11
N MET A 48 -3.28 5.06 -7.03
CA MET A 48 -2.70 6.33 -6.64
C MET A 48 -1.23 6.18 -6.26
N ILE A 49 -0.87 5.18 -5.44
CA ILE A 49 0.52 4.91 -5.07
C ILE A 49 1.38 4.70 -6.31
N TYR A 50 0.96 3.80 -7.20
CA TYR A 50 1.76 3.42 -8.36
C TYR A 50 1.88 4.57 -9.36
N ALA A 51 0.81 5.34 -9.56
CA ALA A 51 0.86 6.52 -10.40
C ALA A 51 1.80 7.59 -9.82
N VAL A 52 1.74 7.88 -8.52
CA VAL A 52 2.64 8.85 -7.88
C VAL A 52 4.10 8.41 -8.00
N MET A 53 4.40 7.13 -7.82
CA MET A 53 5.74 6.58 -8.07
C MET A 53 6.17 6.79 -9.53
N ASP A 54 5.29 6.53 -10.50
CA ASP A 54 5.58 6.75 -11.92
C ASP A 54 5.94 8.21 -12.23
N TYR A 55 5.18 9.18 -11.68
CA TYR A 55 5.46 10.61 -11.86
C TYR A 55 6.79 11.01 -11.21
N PHE A 56 7.04 10.53 -9.99
CA PHE A 56 8.27 10.84 -9.25
C PHE A 56 9.51 10.28 -9.95
N GLU A 57 9.49 9.01 -10.37
CA GLU A 57 10.61 8.39 -11.10
C GLU A 57 10.83 9.02 -12.47
N ALA A 58 9.76 9.44 -13.16
CA ALA A 58 9.85 10.16 -14.42
C ALA A 58 10.28 11.63 -14.28
N LYS A 59 10.42 12.14 -13.04
CA LYS A 59 10.67 13.56 -12.73
C LYS A 59 9.64 14.49 -13.38
N MET A 60 8.39 14.03 -13.46
CA MET A 60 7.27 14.78 -14.02
C MET A 60 6.46 15.43 -12.90
N GLN A 61 5.84 16.57 -13.20
CA GLN A 61 4.90 17.19 -12.27
C GLN A 61 3.65 16.32 -12.13
N ILE A 62 3.25 16.06 -10.88
CA ILE A 62 1.99 15.38 -10.59
C ILE A 62 0.82 16.26 -11.04
N PRO A 63 -0.28 15.69 -11.56
CA PRO A 63 -1.45 16.47 -11.96
C PRO A 63 -1.96 17.38 -10.85
N SER A 64 -2.27 18.63 -11.19
CA SER A 64 -2.67 19.66 -10.22
C SER A 64 -4.12 19.53 -9.73
N ASN A 65 -4.86 18.50 -10.17
CA ASN A 65 -6.24 18.26 -9.75
C ASN A 65 -6.34 18.15 -8.23
N THR A 66 -7.28 18.87 -7.63
CA THR A 66 -7.59 18.81 -6.19
C THR A 66 -8.83 17.97 -5.89
N THR A 67 -9.51 17.47 -6.93
CA THR A 67 -10.66 16.58 -6.84
C THR A 67 -10.37 15.29 -7.59
N ALA A 68 -10.73 14.15 -6.99
CA ALA A 68 -10.56 12.84 -7.62
C ALA A 68 -11.34 12.78 -8.95
N PRO A 69 -10.70 12.39 -10.06
CA PRO A 69 -11.37 12.35 -11.36
C PRO A 69 -12.40 11.21 -11.40
N SER A 70 -13.51 11.41 -12.10
CA SER A 70 -14.56 10.40 -12.29
C SER A 70 -14.51 9.72 -13.67
N SER A 71 -13.74 10.29 -14.61
CA SER A 71 -13.55 9.81 -15.97
C SER A 71 -12.31 10.46 -16.60
N GLY A 72 -12.02 10.11 -17.85
CA GLY A 72 -10.92 10.68 -18.61
C GLY A 72 -9.56 10.03 -18.33
N PRO A 73 -8.50 10.51 -19.00
CA PRO A 73 -7.23 9.80 -19.08
C PRO A 73 -6.55 9.58 -17.71
N LEU A 74 -6.60 10.56 -16.80
CA LEU A 74 -6.05 10.42 -15.45
C LEU A 74 -6.78 9.34 -14.63
N PHE A 75 -8.12 9.33 -14.67
CA PHE A 75 -8.90 8.29 -14.01
C PHE A 75 -8.57 6.91 -14.57
N GLU A 76 -8.53 6.76 -15.89
CA GLU A 76 -8.19 5.50 -16.55
C GLU A 76 -6.78 5.01 -16.23
N TYR A 77 -5.83 5.94 -16.08
CA TYR A 77 -4.46 5.67 -15.65
C TYR A 77 -4.42 5.13 -14.22
N ILE A 78 -5.06 5.82 -13.27
CA ILE A 78 -5.14 5.39 -11.87
C ILE A 78 -5.82 4.03 -11.77
N VAL A 79 -6.91 3.79 -12.50
CA VAL A 79 -7.59 2.49 -12.52
C VAL A 79 -6.68 1.38 -13.08
N ASN A 80 -5.95 1.63 -14.18
CA ASN A 80 -4.97 0.66 -14.69
C ASN A 80 -3.92 0.33 -13.63
N ARG A 81 -3.35 1.34 -12.99
CA ARG A 81 -2.35 1.16 -11.94
C ARG A 81 -2.92 0.47 -10.70
N GLN A 82 -4.21 0.65 -10.40
CA GLN A 82 -4.88 -0.07 -9.31
C GLN A 82 -4.91 -1.59 -9.57
N ILE A 83 -5.25 -1.99 -10.80
CA ILE A 83 -5.25 -3.40 -11.19
C ILE A 83 -3.82 -3.97 -11.13
N GLU A 84 -2.85 -3.23 -11.68
CA GLU A 84 -1.44 -3.61 -11.67
C GLU A 84 -0.88 -3.71 -10.23
N SER A 85 -1.37 -2.89 -9.29
CA SER A 85 -0.90 -2.88 -7.89
C SER A 85 -1.15 -4.17 -7.12
N PHE A 86 -2.16 -4.95 -7.51
CA PHE A 86 -2.44 -6.23 -6.90
C PHE A 86 -1.50 -7.35 -7.38
N HIS A 87 -0.59 -7.08 -8.35
CA HIS A 87 0.42 -8.03 -8.84
C HIS A 87 -0.15 -9.43 -9.05
N LEU A 88 -1.26 -9.52 -9.80
CA LEU A 88 -2.02 -10.75 -9.91
C LEU A 88 -1.19 -11.89 -10.56
N PRO A 89 -1.25 -13.13 -10.02
CA PRO A 89 -2.01 -13.55 -8.84
C PRO A 89 -1.26 -13.36 -7.50
N LEU A 90 0.06 -13.14 -7.52
CA LEU A 90 0.94 -13.23 -6.36
C LEU A 90 0.68 -12.17 -5.27
N GLY A 91 0.40 -10.92 -5.64
CA GLY A 91 0.11 -9.85 -4.66
C GLY A 91 -1.21 -10.10 -3.92
N LEU A 92 -2.22 -10.61 -4.62
CA LEU A 92 -3.48 -11.06 -4.01
C LEU A 92 -3.24 -12.20 -3.01
N MET A 93 -2.35 -13.14 -3.34
CA MET A 93 -2.00 -14.24 -2.44
C MET A 93 -1.34 -13.77 -1.15
N LYS A 94 -0.48 -12.73 -1.18
CA LYS A 94 0.09 -12.16 0.06
C LYS A 94 -0.99 -11.61 0.99
N TYR A 95 -1.96 -10.88 0.44
CA TYR A 95 -3.12 -10.43 1.23
C TYR A 95 -3.87 -11.62 1.81
N MET A 96 -4.24 -12.63 1.00
CA MET A 96 -4.98 -13.80 1.46
C MET A 96 -4.27 -14.57 2.58
N VAL A 97 -2.95 -14.78 2.46
CA VAL A 97 -2.15 -15.45 3.51
C VAL A 97 -2.15 -14.62 4.79
N LEU A 98 -1.86 -13.32 4.68
CA LEU A 98 -1.73 -12.45 5.86
C LEU A 98 -3.07 -12.07 6.48
N MET A 99 -4.18 -12.09 5.73
CA MET A 99 -5.52 -11.88 6.28
C MET A 99 -6.15 -13.17 6.81
N ASN A 100 -5.57 -14.34 6.57
CA ASN A 100 -6.13 -15.60 7.07
C ASN A 100 -6.25 -15.59 8.62
N PRO A 101 -7.44 -15.69 9.21
CA PRO A 101 -7.64 -15.62 10.66
C PRO A 101 -6.93 -16.74 11.43
N PHE A 102 -6.58 -17.85 10.78
CA PHE A 102 -5.84 -18.96 11.38
C PHE A 102 -4.32 -18.78 11.37
N LEU A 103 -3.79 -17.81 10.61
CA LEU A 103 -2.39 -17.41 10.76
C LEU A 103 -2.25 -16.67 12.09
N THR A 104 -1.23 -16.99 12.89
CA THR A 104 -1.00 -16.35 14.19
C THR A 104 -0.31 -14.98 14.03
N ASP A 105 -0.52 -14.07 14.98
CA ASP A 105 0.17 -12.77 14.98
C ASP A 105 1.62 -12.87 15.50
N HIS A 106 1.96 -13.96 16.17
CA HIS A 106 3.24 -14.25 16.81
C HIS A 106 3.77 -15.62 16.38
N GLU A 107 5.05 -15.88 16.67
CA GLU A 107 5.64 -17.21 16.46
C GLU A 107 5.10 -18.21 17.48
N THR A 108 4.85 -19.44 17.03
CA THR A 108 4.47 -20.56 17.90
C THR A 108 5.62 -21.56 18.01
N LYS A 109 5.58 -22.46 18.99
CA LYS A 109 6.56 -23.56 19.10
C LYS A 109 6.65 -24.41 17.83
N VAL A 110 5.55 -24.57 17.10
CA VAL A 110 5.52 -25.32 15.84
C VAL A 110 6.00 -24.48 14.66
N SER A 111 5.80 -23.16 14.69
CA SER A 111 6.40 -22.22 13.72
C SER A 111 7.94 -22.23 13.82
N HIS A 112 8.48 -22.16 15.04
CA HIS A 112 9.94 -22.23 15.27
C HIS A 112 10.59 -23.53 14.78
N ARG A 113 9.86 -24.64 14.82
CA ARG A 113 10.32 -25.94 14.33
C ARG A 113 10.15 -26.10 12.82
N GLY A 114 9.64 -25.09 12.12
CA GLY A 114 9.38 -25.12 10.67
C GLY A 114 8.18 -25.98 10.27
N VAL A 115 7.34 -26.38 11.23
CA VAL A 115 6.18 -27.26 11.00
C VAL A 115 4.90 -26.46 10.71
N ALA A 116 4.88 -25.19 11.09
CA ALA A 116 3.83 -24.24 10.75
C ALA A 116 4.42 -22.98 10.11
N PRO A 117 3.62 -22.21 9.35
CA PRO A 117 4.06 -20.92 8.83
C PRO A 117 4.49 -19.97 9.96
N HIS A 118 5.47 -19.10 9.67
CA HIS A 118 5.80 -17.98 10.55
C HIS A 118 4.61 -17.02 10.73
N GLY A 119 4.48 -16.45 11.93
CA GLY A 119 3.44 -15.49 12.30
C GLY A 119 3.60 -14.13 11.62
N ARG A 120 2.57 -13.27 11.74
CA ARG A 120 2.55 -11.95 11.08
C ARG A 120 3.70 -11.06 11.54
N ALA A 121 3.95 -10.94 12.85
CA ALA A 121 5.03 -10.10 13.37
C ALA A 121 6.40 -10.52 12.82
N TRP A 122 6.67 -11.83 12.78
CA TRP A 122 7.93 -12.35 12.24
C TRP A 122 8.08 -12.01 10.77
N ARG A 123 7.05 -12.26 9.94
CA ARG A 123 7.09 -11.95 8.50
C ARG A 123 7.31 -10.46 8.28
N MET A 124 6.55 -9.62 8.96
CA MET A 124 6.64 -8.17 8.87
C MET A 124 8.05 -7.66 9.22
N MET A 125 8.65 -8.14 10.31
CA MET A 125 9.92 -7.62 10.81
C MET A 125 11.17 -8.28 10.21
N LYS A 126 11.12 -9.57 9.88
CA LYS A 126 12.27 -10.35 9.39
C LYS A 126 12.30 -10.49 7.87
N VAL A 127 11.16 -10.38 7.20
CA VAL A 127 11.08 -10.52 5.74
C VAL A 127 10.80 -9.18 5.07
N GLU A 128 9.75 -8.48 5.50
CA GLU A 128 9.27 -7.30 4.78
C GLU A 128 10.06 -6.06 5.14
N TRP A 129 10.29 -5.78 6.43
CA TRP A 129 11.04 -4.61 6.87
C TRP A 129 12.45 -4.51 6.27
N PRO A 130 13.30 -5.56 6.23
CA PRO A 130 14.62 -5.46 5.62
C PRO A 130 14.59 -5.08 4.14
N ARG A 131 13.57 -5.53 3.40
CA ARG A 131 13.39 -5.19 1.98
C ARG A 131 12.98 -3.73 1.81
N ILE A 132 12.04 -3.26 2.63
CA ILE A 132 11.58 -1.87 2.64
C ILE A 132 12.75 -0.95 3.01
N LYS A 133 13.49 -1.29 4.08
CA LYS A 133 14.68 -0.57 4.50
C LYS A 133 15.72 -0.50 3.38
N ASN A 134 15.98 -1.62 2.70
CA ASN A 134 16.92 -1.65 1.58
C ASN A 134 16.49 -0.71 0.44
N ASP A 135 15.21 -0.69 0.06
CA ASP A 135 14.73 0.25 -0.96
C ASP A 135 14.98 1.71 -0.54
N LEU A 136 14.56 2.06 0.69
CA LEU A 136 14.68 3.42 1.22
C LEU A 136 16.14 3.86 1.35
N ASP A 137 17.02 2.99 1.84
CA ASP A 137 18.46 3.26 1.96
C ASP A 137 19.14 3.48 0.59
N ASN A 138 18.57 2.93 -0.49
CA ASN A 138 19.01 3.17 -1.87
C ASN A 138 18.29 4.36 -2.53
N GLY A 139 17.54 5.16 -1.77
CA GLY A 139 16.80 6.30 -2.29
C GLY A 139 15.56 5.93 -3.11
N MET A 140 15.11 4.67 -3.06
CA MET A 140 13.92 4.19 -3.77
C MET A 140 12.68 4.23 -2.86
N LEU A 141 11.53 4.57 -3.44
CA LEU A 141 10.25 4.48 -2.73
C LEU A 141 9.81 3.02 -2.62
N SER A 142 9.10 2.67 -1.54
CA SER A 142 8.64 1.30 -1.31
C SER A 142 7.11 1.25 -1.11
N PRO A 143 6.33 0.74 -2.07
CA PRO A 143 4.90 0.61 -1.93
C PRO A 143 4.56 -0.53 -0.96
N LEU A 144 3.60 -0.27 -0.07
CA LEU A 144 3.23 -1.17 1.02
C LEU A 144 1.76 -1.56 0.92
N GLY A 145 1.49 -2.85 1.11
CA GLY A 145 0.16 -3.36 1.44
C GLY A 145 -0.03 -3.45 2.94
N LEU A 146 -1.13 -2.91 3.45
CA LEU A 146 -1.53 -2.93 4.85
C LEU A 146 -2.68 -3.91 5.05
N VAL A 147 -2.48 -4.88 5.93
CA VAL A 147 -3.50 -5.89 6.26
C VAL A 147 -4.33 -5.38 7.43
N ARG A 148 -5.56 -4.97 7.14
CA ARG A 148 -6.49 -4.35 8.11
C ARG A 148 -7.68 -5.22 8.49
N VAL A 149 -7.83 -6.37 7.85
CA VAL A 149 -8.89 -7.33 8.13
C VAL A 149 -8.29 -8.73 8.32
N LYS A 150 -8.92 -9.53 9.19
CA LYS A 150 -8.69 -10.97 9.27
C LYS A 150 -9.93 -11.70 8.77
N SER A 151 -9.83 -12.36 7.62
CA SER A 151 -10.94 -13.03 6.97
C SER A 151 -10.46 -14.08 5.98
N LEU A 152 -11.29 -15.09 5.73
CA LEU A 152 -11.12 -16.04 4.63
C LEU A 152 -11.86 -15.60 3.36
N ASN A 153 -12.70 -14.56 3.45
CA ASN A 153 -13.48 -14.06 2.34
C ASN A 153 -12.61 -13.20 1.40
N PRO A 154 -12.33 -13.63 0.16
CA PRO A 154 -11.51 -12.86 -0.77
C PRO A 154 -12.14 -11.52 -1.15
N PHE A 155 -13.45 -11.36 -1.03
CA PHE A 155 -14.12 -10.08 -1.27
C PHE A 155 -13.76 -9.02 -0.23
N GLU A 156 -13.27 -9.41 0.96
CA GLU A 156 -12.84 -8.47 2.01
C GLU A 156 -11.42 -7.92 1.79
N ILE A 157 -10.70 -8.35 0.75
CA ILE A 157 -9.40 -7.76 0.38
C ILE A 157 -9.51 -6.25 0.17
N ARG A 158 -10.67 -5.77 -0.31
CA ARG A 158 -10.97 -4.32 -0.45
C ARG A 158 -10.91 -3.53 0.87
N ARG A 159 -10.96 -4.21 2.02
CA ARG A 159 -10.85 -3.59 3.36
C ARG A 159 -9.41 -3.42 3.81
N ASN A 160 -8.46 -4.02 3.09
CA ASN A 160 -7.04 -3.72 3.22
C ASN A 160 -6.71 -2.40 2.53
N HIS A 161 -5.52 -1.87 2.77
CA HIS A 161 -5.12 -0.54 2.27
C HIS A 161 -3.73 -0.57 1.65
N GLN A 162 -3.41 0.40 0.80
CA GLN A 162 -2.08 0.58 0.24
C GLN A 162 -1.56 1.98 0.52
N VAL A 163 -0.29 2.06 0.94
CA VAL A 163 0.44 3.30 1.24
C VAL A 163 1.83 3.23 0.62
N LEU A 164 2.57 4.34 0.60
CA LEU A 164 3.90 4.40 0.03
C LEU A 164 4.91 4.89 1.06
N ALA A 165 5.87 4.05 1.41
CA ALA A 165 6.98 4.46 2.25
C ALA A 165 7.97 5.31 1.45
N TYR A 166 8.36 6.45 2.01
CA TYR A 166 9.35 7.36 1.46
C TYR A 166 10.49 7.69 2.43
N GLY A 167 10.45 7.12 3.63
CA GLY A 167 11.53 7.21 4.59
C GLY A 167 11.24 6.49 5.89
N TYR A 168 12.18 6.55 6.82
CA TYR A 168 12.01 6.03 8.17
C TYR A 168 12.93 6.69 9.19
N ASP A 169 12.53 6.60 10.46
CA ASP A 169 13.36 6.80 11.64
C ASP A 169 13.40 5.50 12.45
N LEU A 170 14.61 5.05 12.79
CA LEU A 170 14.83 3.88 13.64
C LEU A 170 15.70 4.28 14.83
N ASN A 171 15.10 4.27 16.02
CA ASN A 171 15.79 4.47 17.29
C ASN A 171 15.75 3.16 18.10
N GLU A 172 16.91 2.51 18.21
CA GLU A 172 17.03 1.13 18.71
C GLU A 172 16.07 0.20 17.98
N ASN A 173 14.98 -0.19 18.65
CA ASN A 173 13.94 -1.05 18.13
C ASN A 173 12.65 -0.30 17.78
N ASN A 174 12.56 1.01 18.04
CA ASN A 174 11.37 1.80 17.71
C ASN A 174 11.50 2.32 16.28
N LEU A 175 10.65 1.78 15.40
CA LEU A 175 10.60 2.12 13.99
C LEU A 175 9.40 3.05 13.72
N SER A 176 9.66 4.16 13.04
CA SER A 176 8.66 5.02 12.41
C SER A 176 8.93 5.05 10.91
N ILE A 177 7.96 4.68 10.08
CA ILE A 177 8.04 4.73 8.62
C ILE A 177 7.24 5.93 8.15
N HIS A 178 7.89 6.85 7.45
CA HIS A 178 7.24 7.99 6.81
C HIS A 178 6.50 7.52 5.55
N ILE A 179 5.20 7.82 5.47
CA ILE A 179 4.34 7.31 4.40
C ILE A 179 3.54 8.41 3.70
N TYR A 180 3.34 8.24 2.40
CA TYR A 180 2.21 8.82 1.69
C TYR A 180 1.01 7.87 1.82
N ASP A 181 -0.02 8.31 2.53
CA ASP A 181 -1.34 7.66 2.52
C ASP A 181 -2.28 8.48 1.63
N PRO A 182 -2.81 7.91 0.52
CA PRO A 182 -3.76 8.57 -0.36
C PRO A 182 -5.03 9.10 0.32
N ASN A 183 -5.39 8.61 1.52
CA ASN A 183 -6.51 9.14 2.29
C ASN A 183 -6.19 10.48 2.98
N PHE A 184 -4.91 10.86 3.07
CA PHE A 184 -4.42 12.09 3.74
C PHE A 184 -3.51 12.88 2.78
N PRO A 185 -4.05 13.43 1.68
CA PRO A 185 -3.24 14.15 0.68
C PRO A 185 -2.56 15.38 1.28
N ASN A 186 -1.38 15.71 0.77
CA ASN A 186 -0.55 16.85 1.20
C ASN A 186 -0.03 16.84 2.64
N ASP A 187 -0.19 15.74 3.38
CA ASP A 187 0.31 15.61 4.75
C ASP A 187 1.66 14.87 4.77
N ASP A 188 2.74 15.62 5.01
CA ASP A 188 4.10 15.09 5.08
C ASP A 188 4.40 14.38 6.42
N LEU A 189 3.48 14.40 7.39
CA LEU A 189 3.72 13.91 8.75
C LEU A 189 3.05 12.55 9.05
N VAL A 190 2.50 11.89 8.02
CA VAL A 190 1.85 10.60 8.21
C VAL A 190 2.89 9.50 8.38
N THR A 191 2.75 8.69 9.44
CA THR A 191 3.68 7.63 9.76
C THR A 191 2.99 6.32 10.15
N LEU A 192 3.72 5.22 9.95
CA LEU A 192 3.47 3.93 10.60
C LEU A 192 4.52 3.71 11.68
N SER A 193 4.13 3.39 12.90
CA SER A 193 5.09 3.12 13.98
C SER A 193 4.90 1.77 14.66
N LEU A 194 5.99 1.10 15.01
CA LEU A 194 6.02 -0.19 15.71
C LEU A 194 7.36 -0.41 16.42
N ASN A 195 7.39 -1.31 17.39
CA ASN A 195 8.65 -1.81 17.96
C ASN A 195 9.06 -3.12 17.27
N ILE A 196 10.25 -3.16 16.68
CA ILE A 196 10.77 -4.31 15.91
C ILE A 196 11.69 -5.24 16.72
N GLY A 197 11.83 -5.01 18.04
CA GLY A 197 12.78 -5.73 18.90
C GLY A 197 12.34 -7.14 19.30
N LYS A 198 11.05 -7.47 19.14
CA LYS A 198 10.46 -8.76 19.52
C LYS A 198 9.71 -9.40 18.35
N PRO A 199 10.42 -9.84 17.29
CA PRO A 199 9.81 -10.37 16.06
C PRO A 199 8.97 -11.63 16.25
N GLU A 200 9.14 -12.32 17.38
CA GLU A 200 8.42 -13.53 17.72
C GLU A 200 7.12 -13.24 18.50
N SER A 201 6.93 -12.00 18.96
CA SER A 201 5.77 -11.58 19.77
C SER A 201 4.75 -10.81 18.94
N THR A 202 3.48 -10.88 19.33
CA THR A 202 2.43 -10.04 18.73
C THR A 202 2.84 -8.58 18.88
N THR A 203 2.82 -7.84 17.78
CA THR A 203 3.24 -6.45 17.74
C THR A 203 2.15 -5.60 17.12
N SER A 204 1.83 -4.47 17.76
CA SER A 204 0.93 -3.47 17.22
C SER A 204 1.65 -2.56 16.24
N VAL A 205 1.01 -2.28 15.10
CA VAL A 205 1.41 -1.22 14.18
C VAL A 205 0.41 -0.08 14.32
N PHE A 206 0.92 1.12 14.55
CA PHE A 206 0.11 2.33 14.74
C PHE A 206 0.20 3.23 13.53
N HIS A 207 -0.93 3.79 13.10
CA HIS A 207 -1.01 4.79 12.05
C HIS A 207 -1.25 6.17 12.69
N SER A 208 -0.45 7.19 12.37
CA SER A 208 -0.52 8.48 13.08
C SER A 208 -1.84 9.24 12.91
N LYS A 209 -2.63 8.91 11.88
CA LYS A 209 -3.92 9.55 11.55
C LYS A 209 -5.14 8.63 11.56
N SER A 210 -4.98 7.33 11.88
CA SER A 210 -6.09 6.37 11.83
C SER A 210 -6.00 5.38 12.99
N SER A 211 -7.16 5.01 13.54
CA SER A 211 -7.29 3.96 14.55
C SER A 211 -7.60 2.58 13.96
N ASP A 212 -7.68 2.46 12.63
CA ASP A 212 -7.92 1.17 11.99
C ASP A 212 -6.81 0.17 12.37
N PRO A 213 -7.17 -1.09 12.68
CA PRO A 213 -6.17 -2.08 13.02
C PRO A 213 -5.25 -2.37 11.82
N ILE A 214 -3.95 -2.50 12.08
CA ILE A 214 -2.97 -2.99 11.12
C ILE A 214 -2.33 -4.25 11.71
N TYR A 215 -2.69 -5.41 11.16
CA TYR A 215 -2.22 -6.71 11.63
C TYR A 215 -0.87 -7.11 11.03
N SER A 216 -0.55 -6.57 9.86
CA SER A 216 0.73 -6.78 9.15
C SER A 216 0.85 -5.73 8.05
N PHE A 217 2.08 -5.47 7.60
CA PHE A 217 2.33 -4.84 6.31
C PHE A 217 3.33 -5.67 5.50
N PHE A 218 3.37 -5.44 4.20
CA PHE A 218 4.33 -6.06 3.30
C PHE A 218 4.66 -5.14 2.13
N ARG A 219 5.85 -5.30 1.57
CA ARG A 219 6.25 -4.62 0.33
C ARG A 219 5.52 -5.25 -0.85
N THR A 220 4.82 -4.43 -1.64
CA THR A 220 4.31 -4.85 -2.94
C THR A 220 5.43 -4.72 -3.97
N ASP A 221 5.39 -5.56 -5.00
CA ASP A 221 6.34 -5.38 -6.11
C ASP A 221 5.93 -4.11 -6.88
N TYR A 222 6.81 -3.54 -7.68
CA TYR A 222 6.49 -2.36 -8.49
C TYR A 222 7.22 -2.45 -9.81
N LYS A 223 6.53 -2.04 -10.86
CA LYS A 223 7.10 -1.89 -12.19
C LYS A 223 6.77 -0.49 -12.70
N PHE A 224 7.82 0.26 -13.00
CA PHE A 224 7.73 1.59 -13.58
C PHE A 224 6.92 1.56 -14.87
N LYS A 225 6.01 2.53 -14.99
CA LYS A 225 5.29 2.82 -16.23
C LYS A 225 5.37 4.31 -16.45
N ARG A 226 5.99 4.74 -17.55
CA ARG A 226 6.11 6.18 -17.83
C ARG A 226 4.71 6.79 -17.94
N PRO A 227 4.37 7.80 -17.12
CA PRO A 227 3.09 8.48 -17.24
C PRO A 227 3.12 9.40 -18.46
N VAL A 228 1.94 9.79 -18.93
CA VAL A 228 1.80 10.91 -19.87
C VAL A 228 1.45 12.17 -19.08
N ASP A 229 1.70 13.34 -19.67
CA ASP A 229 1.26 14.59 -19.06
C ASP A 229 -0.26 14.67 -19.15
N PHE A 230 -0.92 14.82 -18.00
CA PHE A 230 -2.37 14.95 -17.89
C PHE A 230 -2.79 16.33 -17.37
N ASN A 231 -1.85 17.30 -17.30
CA ASN A 231 -2.15 18.70 -17.03
C ASN A 231 -2.73 19.41 -18.27
#